data_AF-T0RHZ2-F1
#
_entry.id   AF-T0RHZ2-F1
#
_cell.length_a   1.000
_cell.length_b   1.000
_cell.length_c   1.000
_cell.angle_alpha   90.00
_cell.angle_beta   90.00
_cell.angle_gamma   90.00
#
_symmetry.space_group_name_H-M   'P 1'
#
loop_
_entity.id
_entity.type
_entity.pdbx_description
1 polymer ?
#
loop_
_entity_poly.entity_id
_entity_poly.type
_entity_poly.pdbx_seq_one_letter_code
_entity_poly.pdbx_strand_id
1 'polypeptide(L)'
;MKQRVKFAFSSINRKRTEKTALKIVSLFISVFLWFYVLNSEPQEITKQMKIEFISPEGLAVSAMNFSTINVELRGARAFINEILPREERVVVNLNKYPFKKGKDFTIHIGPNDIPIPFGVDVLSVTPNALTVRLDREIKKFVPIKMNLVGALPSELKMVKQELSPDKVMLQGPVEVMRNVGMAKTIPIDISELEGEGEVKTTLAEIDERITYDREQPISFAYDIKAKKANLTLKNIPIRFLSSSKILKATSRKVSLDVLAPEGMSIRSSQVQVVADIPEGSKGNVEIKLKANLPDGVHLLQINPQSINVTVR
;
A
#
# COMPACT_ATOMS: atom_id res chain seq x y z
N MET A 1 22.97 -88.01 29.78
CA MET A 1 23.40 -86.60 29.95
C MET A 1 24.26 -86.17 28.77
N LYS A 2 23.71 -85.36 27.85
CA LYS A 2 24.35 -84.36 26.96
C LYS A 2 23.54 -84.18 25.66
N GLN A 3 23.14 -82.93 25.43
CA GLN A 3 22.56 -82.40 24.18
C GLN A 3 23.45 -82.68 22.97
N ARG A 4 22.84 -82.73 21.77
CA ARG A 4 23.14 -81.85 20.60
C ARG A 4 22.36 -82.35 19.36
N VAL A 5 21.58 -81.47 18.67
CA VAL A 5 21.87 -80.93 17.30
C VAL A 5 21.28 -81.84 16.19
N LYS A 6 20.56 -81.42 15.14
CA LYS A 6 20.31 -80.12 14.48
C LYS A 6 19.20 -80.27 13.42
N PHE A 7 18.54 -79.13 13.14
CA PHE A 7 17.97 -78.67 11.86
C PHE A 7 17.07 -79.60 11.03
N ALA A 8 15.77 -79.30 11.13
CA ALA A 8 14.81 -79.55 10.06
C ALA A 8 14.54 -78.24 9.28
N PHE A 9 14.28 -78.39 7.97
CA PHE A 9 13.74 -77.41 7.01
C PHE A 9 14.62 -76.23 6.58
N SER A 10 15.49 -76.45 5.58
CA SER A 10 15.98 -75.38 4.69
C SER A 10 16.49 -75.95 3.36
N SER A 11 15.59 -76.30 2.42
CA SER A 11 16.02 -76.47 1.02
C SER A 11 14.92 -76.33 -0.04
N ILE A 12 13.63 -76.33 0.31
CA ILE A 12 12.54 -76.29 -0.69
C ILE A 12 12.13 -74.85 -1.08
N ASN A 13 12.41 -73.84 -0.26
CA ASN A 13 11.99 -72.46 -0.53
C ASN A 13 12.87 -71.70 -1.53
N ARG A 14 14.14 -72.07 -1.72
CA ARG A 14 15.11 -71.28 -2.50
C ARG A 14 14.72 -71.08 -3.98
N LYS A 15 14.25 -72.13 -4.66
CA LYS A 15 13.84 -72.06 -6.08
C LYS A 15 12.52 -71.31 -6.31
N ARG A 16 11.60 -71.33 -5.34
CA ARG A 16 10.31 -70.63 -5.43
C ARG A 16 10.49 -69.14 -5.10
N THR A 17 11.31 -68.83 -4.10
CA THR A 17 11.70 -67.45 -3.76
C THR A 17 12.48 -66.78 -4.88
N GLU A 18 13.34 -67.51 -5.60
CA GLU A 18 14.06 -66.97 -6.77
C GLU A 18 13.09 -66.55 -7.90
N LYS A 19 12.09 -67.38 -8.23
CA LYS A 19 11.09 -67.05 -9.26
C LYS A 19 10.17 -65.89 -8.85
N THR A 20 9.74 -65.82 -7.60
CA THR A 20 8.95 -64.68 -7.11
C THR A 20 9.79 -63.41 -6.98
N ALA A 21 11.07 -63.51 -6.59
CA ALA A 21 11.99 -62.38 -6.58
C ALA A 21 12.18 -61.81 -7.98
N LEU A 22 12.39 -62.65 -9.00
CA LEU A 22 12.49 -62.22 -10.40
C LEU A 22 11.22 -61.48 -10.87
N LYS A 23 10.03 -61.96 -10.50
CA LYS A 23 8.75 -61.29 -10.82
C LYS A 23 8.62 -59.92 -10.15
N ILE A 24 9.01 -59.82 -8.88
CA ILE A 24 8.97 -58.56 -8.12
C ILE A 24 9.97 -57.55 -8.71
N VAL A 25 11.19 -58.00 -9.02
CA VAL A 25 12.21 -57.15 -9.65
C VAL A 25 11.75 -56.69 -11.03
N SER A 26 11.16 -57.56 -11.86
CA SER A 26 10.61 -57.14 -13.16
C SER A 26 9.47 -56.15 -13.02
N LEU A 27 8.60 -56.31 -12.01
CA LEU A 27 7.53 -55.37 -11.73
C LEU A 27 8.08 -54.02 -11.27
N PHE A 28 9.08 -54.02 -10.38
CA PHE A 28 9.73 -52.80 -9.91
C PHE A 28 10.43 -52.06 -11.05
N ILE A 29 11.20 -52.77 -11.89
CA ILE A 29 11.85 -52.18 -13.07
C ILE A 29 10.80 -51.65 -14.05
N SER A 30 9.70 -52.35 -14.26
CA SER A 30 8.60 -51.89 -15.12
C SER A 30 7.97 -50.61 -14.60
N VAL A 31 7.64 -50.53 -13.30
CA VAL A 31 7.09 -49.32 -12.66
C VAL A 31 8.11 -48.18 -12.73
N PHE A 32 9.39 -48.47 -12.49
CA PHE A 32 10.45 -47.47 -12.56
C PHE A 32 10.64 -46.93 -13.99
N LEU A 33 10.66 -47.81 -15.00
CA LEU A 33 10.71 -47.40 -16.41
C LEU A 33 9.47 -46.62 -16.82
N TRP A 34 8.28 -47.04 -16.41
CA TRP A 34 7.04 -46.31 -16.65
C TRP A 34 7.11 -44.90 -16.06
N PHE A 35 7.57 -44.78 -14.81
CA PHE A 35 7.75 -43.49 -14.15
C PHE A 35 8.82 -42.63 -14.83
N TYR A 36 9.94 -43.24 -15.24
CA TYR A 36 11.01 -42.56 -15.97
C TYR A 36 10.50 -42.00 -17.30
N VAL A 37 9.88 -42.83 -18.13
CA VAL A 37 9.33 -42.42 -19.43
C VAL A 37 8.33 -41.28 -19.26
N LEU A 38 7.41 -41.39 -18.30
CA LEU A 38 6.40 -40.36 -18.02
C LEU A 38 6.96 -39.03 -17.53
N ASN A 39 8.15 -39.00 -16.93
CA ASN A 39 8.78 -37.77 -16.42
C ASN A 39 9.96 -37.29 -17.27
N SER A 40 10.38 -38.08 -18.26
CA SER A 40 11.60 -37.82 -19.06
C SER A 40 11.39 -36.89 -20.25
N GLU A 41 10.15 -36.67 -20.69
CA GLU A 41 9.89 -35.82 -21.85
C GLU A 41 10.07 -34.34 -21.47
N PRO A 42 11.03 -33.62 -22.09
CA PRO A 42 11.20 -32.19 -21.87
C PRO A 42 9.91 -31.46 -22.27
N GLN A 43 9.47 -30.54 -21.43
CA GLN A 43 8.36 -29.67 -21.76
C GLN A 43 8.87 -28.39 -22.40
N GLU A 44 8.23 -28.00 -23.49
CA GLU A 44 8.42 -26.72 -24.15
C GLU A 44 7.28 -25.78 -23.75
N ILE A 45 7.62 -24.61 -23.22
CA ILE A 45 6.66 -23.59 -22.82
C ILE A 45 7.09 -22.23 -23.37
N THR A 46 6.11 -21.34 -23.58
CA THR A 46 6.39 -19.93 -23.84
C THR A 46 6.12 -19.13 -22.58
N LYS A 47 7.14 -18.40 -22.11
CA LYS A 47 7.03 -17.52 -20.95
C LYS A 47 7.24 -16.07 -21.36
N GLN A 48 6.31 -15.20 -20.98
CA GLN A 48 6.46 -13.76 -21.16
C GLN A 48 7.33 -13.19 -20.03
N MET A 49 8.35 -12.41 -20.37
CA MET A 49 9.26 -11.77 -19.42
C MET A 49 9.29 -10.26 -19.66
N LYS A 50 9.41 -9.47 -18.59
CA LYS A 50 9.58 -8.01 -18.66
C LYS A 50 11.04 -7.66 -18.88
N ILE A 51 11.30 -6.60 -19.66
CA ILE A 51 12.65 -6.12 -19.92
C ILE A 51 12.95 -4.96 -18.97
N GLU A 52 14.11 -5.00 -18.33
CA GLU A 52 14.66 -3.89 -17.55
C GLU A 52 15.95 -3.39 -18.18
N PHE A 53 16.06 -2.08 -18.38
CA PHE A 53 17.21 -1.47 -19.01
C PHE A 53 18.12 -0.81 -17.98
N ILE A 54 19.40 -1.18 -18.00
CA ILE A 54 20.45 -0.40 -17.34
C ILE A 54 20.88 0.68 -18.33
N SER A 55 20.45 1.91 -18.06
CA SER A 55 20.76 3.06 -18.90
C SER A 55 22.13 3.67 -18.55
N PRO A 56 22.82 4.31 -19.51
CA PRO A 56 24.02 5.10 -19.23
C PRO A 56 23.73 6.29 -18.31
N GLU A 57 24.76 6.79 -17.64
CA GLU A 57 24.64 7.93 -16.72
C GLU A 57 24.04 9.18 -17.42
N GLY A 58 23.03 9.78 -16.80
CA GLY A 58 22.36 10.98 -17.31
C GLY A 58 21.40 10.73 -18.49
N LEU A 59 21.15 9.46 -18.85
CA LEU A 59 20.20 9.07 -19.88
C LEU A 59 19.17 8.09 -19.33
N ALA A 60 17.96 8.16 -19.88
CA ALA A 60 16.88 7.23 -19.59
C ALA A 60 16.19 6.81 -20.88
N VAL A 61 15.56 5.63 -20.86
CA VAL A 61 14.76 5.13 -21.99
C VAL A 61 13.52 6.00 -22.14
N SER A 62 13.47 6.78 -23.22
CA SER A 62 12.34 7.67 -23.50
C SER A 62 11.25 6.97 -24.32
N ALA A 63 11.62 6.02 -25.18
CA ALA A 63 10.67 5.24 -25.96
C ALA A 63 11.21 3.82 -26.22
N MET A 64 10.30 2.86 -26.32
CA MET A 64 10.59 1.48 -26.71
C MET A 64 9.39 0.92 -27.48
N ASN A 65 9.64 -0.02 -28.40
CA ASN A 65 8.57 -0.69 -29.15
C ASN A 65 7.94 -1.87 -28.39
N PHE A 66 8.69 -2.53 -27.51
CA PHE A 66 8.21 -3.62 -26.67
C PHE A 66 8.81 -3.51 -25.26
N SER A 67 7.98 -3.68 -24.23
CA SER A 67 8.39 -3.77 -22.82
C SER A 67 8.47 -5.22 -22.32
N THR A 68 8.00 -6.18 -23.13
CA THR A 68 8.02 -7.61 -22.84
C THR A 68 8.52 -8.42 -24.03
N ILE A 69 9.10 -9.58 -23.75
CA ILE A 69 9.50 -10.58 -24.73
C ILE A 69 8.92 -11.94 -24.34
N ASN A 70 8.62 -12.75 -25.36
CA ASN A 70 8.24 -14.14 -25.20
C ASN A 70 9.48 -15.01 -25.37
N VAL A 71 9.78 -15.79 -24.35
CA VAL A 71 10.91 -16.71 -24.32
C VAL A 71 10.39 -18.13 -24.36
N GLU A 72 10.82 -18.88 -25.37
CA GLU A 72 10.52 -20.30 -25.49
C GLU A 72 11.56 -21.09 -24.70
N LEU A 73 11.08 -21.85 -23.72
CA LEU A 73 11.92 -22.58 -22.77
C LEU A 73 11.66 -24.07 -22.92
N ARG A 74 12.72 -24.87 -22.82
CA ARG A 74 12.66 -26.33 -22.83
C ARG A 74 13.34 -26.89 -21.60
N GLY A 75 12.68 -27.76 -20.85
CA GLY A 75 13.31 -28.37 -19.67
C GLY A 75 12.51 -29.52 -19.07
N ALA A 76 13.10 -30.21 -18.11
CA ALA A 76 12.36 -31.22 -17.36
C ALA A 76 11.19 -30.57 -16.61
N ARG A 77 10.06 -31.29 -16.52
CA ARG A 77 8.81 -30.77 -15.95
C ARG A 77 8.97 -30.15 -14.56
N ALA A 78 9.85 -30.71 -13.73
CA ALA A 78 10.13 -30.19 -12.40
C ALA A 78 10.70 -28.76 -12.43
N PHE A 79 11.65 -28.47 -13.32
CA PHE A 79 12.28 -27.15 -13.43
C PHE A 79 11.34 -26.12 -14.08
N ILE A 80 10.61 -26.53 -15.11
CA ILE A 80 9.63 -25.66 -15.78
C ILE A 80 8.57 -25.18 -14.77
N ASN A 81 8.00 -26.10 -13.97
CA ASN A 81 7.00 -25.75 -12.96
C ASN A 81 7.52 -24.82 -11.86
N GLU A 82 8.83 -24.83 -11.58
CA GLU A 82 9.45 -23.92 -10.61
C GLU A 82 9.61 -22.50 -11.17
N ILE A 83 9.90 -22.39 -12.47
CA ILE A 83 10.09 -21.10 -13.15
C ILE A 83 8.77 -20.44 -13.47
N LEU A 84 7.73 -21.18 -13.87
CA LEU A 84 6.42 -20.64 -14.25
C LEU A 84 5.86 -19.56 -13.30
N PRO A 85 5.78 -19.79 -11.98
CA PRO A 85 5.19 -18.82 -11.06
C PRO A 85 6.08 -17.60 -10.76
N ARG A 86 7.36 -17.63 -11.15
CA ARG A 86 8.31 -16.54 -10.87
C ARG A 86 8.15 -15.41 -11.88
N GLU A 87 8.07 -14.17 -11.42
CA GLU A 87 8.19 -13.00 -12.28
C GLU A 87 9.66 -12.80 -12.68
N GLU A 88 10.03 -13.32 -13.84
CA GLU A 88 11.40 -13.20 -14.36
C GLU A 88 11.56 -11.90 -15.16
N ARG A 89 12.71 -11.26 -14.96
CA ARG A 89 13.07 -9.99 -15.60
C ARG A 89 14.36 -10.15 -16.38
N VAL A 90 14.38 -9.62 -17.59
CA VAL A 90 15.55 -9.66 -18.47
C VAL A 90 16.26 -8.31 -18.39
N VAL A 91 17.44 -8.31 -17.77
CA VAL A 91 18.22 -7.09 -17.56
C VAL A 91 19.16 -6.87 -18.74
N VAL A 92 18.96 -5.78 -19.47
CA VAL A 92 19.77 -5.42 -20.63
C VAL A 92 20.59 -4.18 -20.33
N ASN A 93 21.91 -4.31 -20.45
CA ASN A 93 22.82 -3.18 -20.27
C ASN A 93 23.02 -2.39 -21.57
N LEU A 94 22.45 -1.19 -21.64
CA LEU A 94 22.48 -0.33 -22.82
C LEU A 94 23.85 0.34 -23.05
N ASN A 95 24.75 0.32 -22.06
CA ASN A 95 26.11 0.87 -22.21
C ASN A 95 26.95 0.13 -23.27
N LYS A 96 26.55 -1.10 -23.65
CA LYS A 96 27.26 -1.93 -24.63
C LYS A 96 26.89 -1.60 -26.09
N TYR A 97 25.90 -0.75 -26.30
CA TYR A 97 25.35 -0.47 -27.63
C TYR A 97 25.74 0.94 -28.11
N PRO A 98 26.03 1.12 -29.41
CA PRO A 98 26.24 2.44 -29.97
C PRO A 98 24.91 3.18 -30.06
N PHE A 99 24.71 4.21 -29.24
CA PHE A 99 23.50 5.04 -29.26
C PHE A 99 23.83 6.50 -29.62
N LYS A 100 22.84 7.19 -30.19
CA LYS A 100 22.84 8.64 -30.35
C LYS A 100 21.62 9.19 -29.61
N LYS A 101 21.85 10.17 -28.73
CA LYS A 101 20.78 10.79 -27.94
C LYS A 101 19.62 11.27 -28.84
N GLY A 102 18.39 10.94 -28.46
CA GLY A 102 17.17 11.31 -29.18
C GLY A 102 16.96 10.56 -30.50
N LYS A 103 17.77 9.54 -30.81
CA LYS A 103 17.58 8.67 -31.98
C LYS A 103 17.29 7.25 -31.55
N ASP A 104 16.50 6.58 -32.37
CA ASP A 104 16.20 5.17 -32.23
C ASP A 104 17.44 4.34 -32.60
N PHE A 105 17.67 3.28 -31.83
CA PHE A 105 18.65 2.25 -32.14
C PHE A 105 18.07 0.88 -31.80
N THR A 106 18.57 -0.14 -32.48
CA THR A 106 18.09 -1.51 -32.31
C THR A 106 19.06 -2.29 -31.44
N ILE A 107 18.51 -3.00 -30.46
CA ILE A 107 19.22 -3.99 -29.65
C ILE A 107 18.73 -5.39 -30.03
N HIS A 108 19.63 -6.36 -29.94
CA HIS A 108 19.30 -7.75 -30.19
C HIS A 108 19.41 -8.55 -28.90
N ILE A 109 18.38 -9.32 -28.58
CA ILE A 109 18.35 -10.23 -27.43
C ILE A 109 18.31 -11.65 -27.96
N GLY A 110 19.32 -12.45 -27.62
CA GLY A 110 19.41 -13.86 -27.96
C GLY A 110 19.13 -14.77 -26.77
N PRO A 111 19.08 -16.09 -27.01
CA PRO A 111 18.91 -17.11 -25.96
C PRO A 111 19.92 -17.00 -24.81
N ASN A 112 21.17 -16.63 -25.11
CA ASN A 112 22.25 -16.52 -24.13
C ASN A 112 22.15 -15.28 -23.23
N ASP A 113 21.29 -14.31 -23.59
CA ASP A 113 21.08 -13.09 -22.79
C ASP A 113 19.99 -13.28 -21.74
N ILE A 114 19.25 -14.39 -21.80
CA ILE A 114 18.17 -14.68 -20.85
C ILE A 114 18.75 -15.37 -19.62
N PRO A 115 18.60 -14.80 -18.42
CA PRO A 115 19.02 -15.46 -17.20
C PRO A 115 18.06 -16.61 -16.88
N ILE A 116 18.53 -17.85 -17.03
CA ILE A 116 17.78 -19.07 -16.71
C ILE A 116 18.56 -19.95 -15.72
N PRO A 117 17.87 -20.63 -14.78
CA PRO A 117 18.52 -21.59 -13.90
C PRO A 117 18.96 -22.85 -14.67
N PHE A 118 19.85 -23.62 -14.04
CA PHE A 118 20.31 -24.89 -14.60
C PHE A 118 19.14 -25.87 -14.82
N GLY A 119 19.17 -26.61 -15.93
CA GLY A 119 18.15 -27.63 -16.27
C GLY A 119 17.01 -27.12 -17.15
N VAL A 120 17.09 -25.88 -17.63
CA VAL A 120 16.20 -25.29 -18.64
C VAL A 120 17.07 -24.68 -19.74
N ASP A 121 16.67 -24.90 -20.98
CA ASP A 121 17.26 -24.31 -22.18
C ASP A 121 16.34 -23.22 -22.72
N VAL A 122 16.91 -22.17 -23.30
CA VAL A 122 16.16 -21.19 -24.09
C VAL A 122 16.26 -21.57 -25.56
N LEU A 123 15.13 -21.83 -26.20
CA LEU A 123 15.06 -22.18 -27.62
C LEU A 123 15.03 -20.93 -28.49
N SER A 124 14.16 -19.98 -28.15
CA SER A 124 13.94 -18.77 -28.94
C SER A 124 13.49 -17.60 -28.08
N VAL A 125 13.70 -16.39 -28.60
CA VAL A 125 13.27 -15.13 -27.99
C VAL A 125 12.54 -14.32 -29.05
N THR A 126 11.31 -13.93 -28.78
CA THR A 126 10.46 -13.19 -29.72
C THR A 126 9.80 -11.99 -29.03
N PRO A 127 9.97 -10.75 -29.55
CA PRO A 127 10.90 -10.37 -30.61
C PRO A 127 12.36 -10.40 -30.14
N ASN A 128 13.28 -10.78 -31.03
CA ASN A 128 14.72 -10.75 -30.77
C ASN A 128 15.37 -9.39 -31.09
N ALA A 129 14.62 -8.45 -31.67
CA ALA A 129 15.08 -7.13 -32.04
C ALA A 129 14.15 -6.08 -31.42
N LEU A 130 14.71 -5.21 -30.58
CA LEU A 130 13.97 -4.17 -29.88
C LEU A 130 14.51 -2.81 -30.32
N THR A 131 13.61 -1.88 -30.58
CA THR A 131 13.96 -0.51 -30.93
C THR A 131 13.76 0.35 -29.69
N VAL A 132 14.84 1.00 -29.25
CA VAL A 132 14.89 1.79 -28.04
C VAL A 132 15.38 3.20 -28.38
N ARG A 133 14.86 4.20 -27.67
CA ARG A 133 15.33 5.59 -27.72
C ARG A 133 15.81 6.01 -26.34
N LEU A 134 17.00 6.59 -26.29
CA LEU A 134 17.54 7.21 -25.08
C LEU A 134 17.45 8.73 -25.19
N ASP A 135 17.01 9.37 -24.11
CA ASP A 135 17.04 10.83 -23.96
C ASP A 135 17.60 11.22 -22.60
N ARG A 136 17.86 12.52 -22.41
CA ARG A 136 18.39 13.07 -21.16
C ARG A 136 17.44 12.77 -20.02
N GLU A 137 18.00 12.16 -18.99
CA GLU A 137 17.34 12.03 -17.71
C GLU A 137 17.40 13.35 -16.96
N ILE A 138 16.26 13.78 -16.40
CA ILE A 138 16.18 14.99 -15.59
C ILE A 138 15.52 14.69 -14.26
N LYS A 139 15.85 15.51 -13.26
CA LYS A 139 15.18 15.55 -11.96
C LYS A 139 14.31 16.79 -11.89
N LYS A 140 13.07 16.66 -11.41
CA LYS A 140 12.09 17.75 -11.33
C LYS A 140 11.25 17.61 -10.06
N PHE A 141 11.15 18.68 -9.28
CA PHE A 141 10.17 18.76 -8.21
C PHE A 141 8.78 19.05 -8.78
N VAL A 142 7.80 18.24 -8.42
CA VAL A 142 6.40 18.44 -8.80
C VAL A 142 5.51 18.46 -7.56
N PRO A 143 4.43 19.26 -7.55
CA PRO A 143 3.47 19.27 -6.44
C PRO A 143 2.73 17.95 -6.34
N ILE A 144 2.46 17.53 -5.11
CA ILE A 144 1.65 16.36 -4.79
C ILE A 144 0.20 16.80 -4.65
N LYS A 145 -0.71 16.06 -5.27
CA LYS A 145 -2.16 16.25 -5.17
C LYS A 145 -2.81 15.02 -4.56
N MET A 146 -3.52 15.20 -3.44
CA MET A 146 -4.31 14.13 -2.84
C MET A 146 -5.38 13.65 -3.80
N ASN A 147 -5.51 12.33 -3.90
CA ASN A 147 -6.63 11.67 -4.57
C ASN A 147 -7.59 11.12 -3.50
N LEU A 148 -8.46 11.99 -2.99
CA LEU A 148 -9.48 11.61 -2.01
C LEU A 148 -10.64 10.93 -2.73
N VAL A 149 -11.03 9.75 -2.26
CA VAL A 149 -12.19 8.99 -2.77
C VAL A 149 -13.19 8.77 -1.64
N GLY A 150 -14.44 8.47 -2.00
CA GLY A 150 -15.54 8.43 -1.05
C GLY A 150 -16.04 9.83 -0.69
N ALA A 151 -16.85 9.91 0.36
CA ALA A 151 -17.39 11.16 0.86
C ALA A 151 -17.52 11.11 2.37
N LEU A 152 -17.19 12.22 3.03
CA LEU A 152 -17.48 12.35 4.45
C LEU A 152 -19.00 12.30 4.68
N PRO A 153 -19.46 11.73 5.81
CA PRO A 153 -20.84 11.84 6.25
C PRO A 153 -21.34 13.28 6.17
N SER A 154 -22.63 13.48 5.85
CA SER A 154 -23.20 14.83 5.62
C SER A 154 -23.08 15.76 6.84
N GLU A 155 -22.94 15.17 8.02
CA GLU A 155 -22.77 15.86 9.30
C GLU A 155 -21.32 16.26 9.60
N LEU A 156 -20.34 15.82 8.80
CA LEU A 156 -18.93 16.10 8.97
C LEU A 156 -18.38 17.00 7.84
N LYS A 157 -17.29 17.72 8.13
CA LYS A 157 -16.52 18.51 7.17
C LYS A 157 -15.03 18.47 7.51
N MET A 158 -14.19 18.38 6.49
CA MET A 158 -12.75 18.55 6.64
C MET A 158 -12.44 20.04 6.79
N VAL A 159 -11.89 20.44 7.92
CA VAL A 159 -11.51 21.83 8.22
C VAL A 159 -10.02 22.09 8.02
N LYS A 160 -9.18 21.04 8.12
CA LYS A 160 -7.74 21.11 7.87
C LYS A 160 -7.31 19.94 6.99
N GLN A 161 -6.42 20.23 6.04
CA GLN A 161 -5.83 19.27 5.12
C GLN A 161 -4.41 19.74 4.80
N GLU A 162 -3.41 18.99 5.26
CA GLU A 162 -2.00 19.28 5.05
C GLU A 162 -1.27 18.03 4.53
N LEU A 163 -0.40 18.23 3.54
CA LEU A 163 0.45 17.20 2.93
C LEU A 163 1.90 17.51 3.30
N SER A 164 2.62 16.51 3.79
CA SER A 164 4.05 16.61 4.06
C SER A 164 4.77 15.38 3.50
N PRO A 165 5.66 15.53 2.50
CA PRO A 165 5.98 16.77 1.78
C PRO A 165 4.85 17.20 0.82
N ASP A 166 4.84 18.48 0.43
CA ASP A 166 3.90 19.04 -0.57
C ASP A 166 4.39 18.86 -2.02
N LYS A 167 5.66 18.49 -2.18
CA LYS A 167 6.35 18.26 -3.46
C LYS A 167 7.20 17.01 -3.38
N VAL A 168 7.37 16.36 -4.52
CA VAL A 168 8.22 15.18 -4.68
C VAL A 168 9.21 15.40 -5.80
N MET A 169 10.44 14.93 -5.62
CA MET A 169 11.43 14.86 -6.69
C MET A 169 11.16 13.64 -7.56
N LEU A 170 10.81 13.88 -8.82
CA LEU A 170 10.68 12.84 -9.84
C LEU A 170 11.90 12.83 -10.74
N GLN A 171 12.26 11.65 -11.21
CA GLN A 171 13.38 11.41 -12.13
C GLN A 171 12.92 10.58 -13.33
N GLY A 172 13.32 11.00 -14.53
CA GLY A 172 12.95 10.29 -15.75
C GLY A 172 13.37 11.03 -17.03
N PRO A 173 13.04 10.48 -18.21
CA PRO A 173 13.38 11.09 -19.50
C PRO A 173 12.67 12.43 -19.71
N VAL A 174 13.41 13.42 -20.22
CA VAL A 174 12.92 14.80 -20.41
C VAL A 174 11.62 14.88 -21.23
N GLU A 175 11.45 14.01 -22.23
CA GLU A 175 10.24 13.96 -23.06
C GLU A 175 8.99 13.64 -22.24
N VAL A 176 9.06 12.62 -21.38
CA VAL A 176 7.94 12.21 -20.51
C VAL A 176 7.72 13.27 -19.41
N MET A 177 8.81 13.74 -18.80
CA MET A 177 8.77 14.73 -17.71
C MET A 177 8.19 16.10 -18.09
N ARG A 178 8.15 16.45 -19.39
CA ARG A 178 7.50 17.68 -19.88
C ARG A 178 6.00 17.69 -19.62
N ASN A 179 5.35 16.53 -19.71
CA ASN A 179 3.91 16.39 -19.53
C ASN A 179 3.51 16.21 -18.07
N VAL A 180 4.47 16.01 -17.16
CA VAL A 180 4.23 15.80 -15.73
C VAL A 180 4.14 17.14 -15.02
N GLY A 181 2.92 17.60 -14.76
CA GLY A 181 2.64 18.83 -14.01
C GLY A 181 2.42 18.61 -12.50
N MET A 182 1.90 17.45 -12.11
CA MET A 182 1.57 17.11 -10.71
C MET A 182 1.61 15.58 -10.52
N ALA A 183 1.89 15.14 -9.29
CA ALA A 183 1.85 13.74 -8.91
C ALA A 183 0.64 13.49 -8.00
N LYS A 184 -0.17 12.47 -8.29
CA LYS A 184 -1.31 12.12 -7.45
C LYS A 184 -0.92 11.07 -6.42
N THR A 185 -1.50 11.11 -5.22
CA THR A 185 -1.40 9.99 -4.29
C THR A 185 -2.24 8.80 -4.77
N ILE A 186 -1.99 7.61 -4.22
CA ILE A 186 -2.96 6.52 -4.29
C ILE A 186 -4.31 7.00 -3.70
N PRO A 187 -5.44 6.41 -4.11
CA PRO A 187 -6.75 6.73 -3.54
C PRO A 187 -6.74 6.63 -2.01
N ILE A 188 -7.14 7.70 -1.33
CA ILE A 188 -7.33 7.72 0.13
C ILE A 188 -8.84 7.80 0.36
N ASP A 189 -9.41 6.75 0.95
CA ASP A 189 -10.82 6.76 1.34
C ASP A 189 -11.00 7.64 2.57
N ILE A 190 -11.87 8.64 2.45
CA ILE A 190 -12.17 9.58 3.54
C ILE A 190 -13.47 9.22 4.28
N SER A 191 -14.19 8.20 3.85
CA SER A 191 -15.54 7.89 4.35
C SER A 191 -15.55 7.47 5.83
N GLU A 192 -14.46 6.85 6.29
CA GLU A 192 -14.29 6.37 7.67
C GLU A 192 -13.43 7.33 8.53
N LEU A 193 -12.99 8.47 7.98
CA LEU A 193 -12.16 9.42 8.71
C LEU A 193 -13.00 10.33 9.60
N GLU A 194 -12.61 10.43 10.87
CA GLU A 194 -13.23 11.30 11.86
C GLU A 194 -12.16 11.95 12.75
N GLY A 195 -12.47 13.10 13.34
CA GLY A 195 -11.58 13.81 14.25
C GLY A 195 -10.28 14.32 13.59
N GLU A 196 -9.20 14.38 14.38
CA GLU A 196 -7.86 14.74 13.91
C GLU A 196 -7.00 13.48 13.76
N GLY A 197 -6.23 13.40 12.68
CA GLY A 197 -5.36 12.26 12.43
C GLY A 197 -4.37 12.47 11.30
N GLU A 198 -3.57 11.43 11.06
CA GLU A 198 -2.54 11.41 10.02
C GLU A 198 -2.60 10.07 9.27
N VAL A 199 -2.67 10.13 7.94
CA VAL A 199 -2.63 8.96 7.06
C VAL A 199 -1.32 8.97 6.27
N LYS A 200 -0.57 7.87 6.32
CA LYS A 200 0.60 7.67 5.46
C LYS A 200 0.16 7.09 4.12
N THR A 201 0.69 7.66 3.04
CA THR A 201 0.33 7.29 1.66
C THR A 201 1.55 7.32 0.75
N THR A 202 1.35 6.91 -0.50
CA THR A 202 2.37 6.92 -1.56
C THR A 202 1.80 7.52 -2.85
N LEU A 203 2.64 7.76 -3.84
CA LEU A 203 2.19 8.25 -5.14
C LEU A 203 1.57 7.12 -5.96
N ALA A 204 0.48 7.45 -6.64
CA ALA A 204 -0.03 6.63 -7.73
C ALA A 204 1.01 6.59 -8.86
N GLU A 205 1.01 5.50 -9.61
CA GLU A 205 1.89 5.34 -10.76
C GLU A 205 1.58 6.39 -11.83
N ILE A 206 2.60 7.16 -12.22
CA ILE A 206 2.48 8.25 -13.20
C ILE A 206 2.80 7.72 -14.60
N ASP A 207 3.95 7.05 -14.71
CA ASP A 207 4.48 6.43 -15.92
C ASP A 207 5.57 5.42 -15.49
N GLU A 208 5.67 4.27 -16.14
CA GLU A 208 6.65 3.21 -15.83
C GLU A 208 8.11 3.69 -15.97
N ARG A 209 8.36 4.77 -16.74
CA ARG A 209 9.68 5.35 -16.99
C ARG A 209 10.07 6.43 -15.97
N ILE A 210 9.20 6.73 -15.01
CA ILE A 210 9.45 7.73 -13.97
C ILE A 210 9.72 7.04 -12.64
N THR A 211 10.79 7.48 -11.98
CA THR A 211 11.17 7.03 -10.64
C THR A 211 11.08 8.16 -9.64
N TYR A 212 10.87 7.81 -8.37
CA TYR A 212 10.88 8.72 -7.24
C TYR A 212 11.39 8.00 -6.00
N ASP A 213 11.85 8.78 -5.03
CA ASP A 213 12.31 8.24 -3.74
C ASP A 213 11.11 7.74 -2.93
N ARG A 214 10.97 6.41 -2.85
CA ARG A 214 9.89 5.74 -2.10
C ARG A 214 10.17 5.65 -0.60
N GLU A 215 11.38 5.98 -0.15
CA GLU A 215 11.75 5.92 1.27
C GLU A 215 11.21 7.11 2.06
N GLN A 216 10.79 8.18 1.38
CA GLN A 216 10.15 9.33 2.00
C GLN A 216 8.63 9.12 2.06
N PRO A 217 8.06 8.77 3.24
CA PRO A 217 6.62 8.59 3.37
C PRO A 217 5.91 9.93 3.14
N ILE A 218 4.79 9.89 2.43
CA ILE A 218 3.92 11.05 2.27
C ILE A 218 2.87 11.00 3.38
N SER A 219 2.84 12.01 4.23
CA SER A 219 1.90 12.15 5.32
C SER A 219 0.77 13.11 4.96
N PHE A 220 -0.46 12.66 5.15
CA PHE A 220 -1.68 13.47 5.03
C PHE A 220 -2.27 13.69 6.42
N ALA A 221 -2.11 14.90 6.95
CA ALA A 221 -2.72 15.34 8.20
C ALA A 221 -4.10 15.96 7.93
N TYR A 222 -5.09 15.56 8.72
CA TYR A 222 -6.48 16.02 8.58
C TYR A 222 -7.09 16.40 9.93
N ASP A 223 -8.02 17.36 9.90
CA ASP A 223 -8.92 17.70 11.01
C ASP A 223 -10.33 17.75 10.44
N ILE A 224 -11.19 16.84 10.92
CA ILE A 224 -12.59 16.70 10.52
C ILE A 224 -13.47 17.09 11.71
N LYS A 225 -14.37 18.04 11.46
CA LYS A 225 -15.30 18.57 12.46
C LYS A 225 -16.74 18.46 12.00
N ALA A 226 -17.64 18.52 12.94
CA ALA A 226 -19.07 18.61 12.68
C ALA A 226 -19.42 19.83 11.80
N LYS A 227 -20.29 19.61 10.81
CA LYS A 227 -20.85 20.62 9.91
C LYS A 227 -22.13 21.24 10.48
N LYS A 228 -22.98 20.44 11.13
CA LYS A 228 -24.27 20.84 11.73
C LYS A 228 -24.51 20.12 13.04
N ALA A 229 -25.33 20.72 13.90
CA ALA A 229 -25.76 20.10 15.14
C ALA A 229 -26.95 19.21 14.83
N ASN A 230 -26.89 17.96 15.26
CA ASN A 230 -28.05 17.07 15.22
C ASN A 230 -28.85 17.12 16.54
N LEU A 231 -28.32 17.76 17.59
CA LEU A 231 -28.98 17.89 18.88
C LEU A 231 -28.77 19.27 19.50
N THR A 232 -29.85 19.93 19.91
CA THR A 232 -29.80 21.15 20.73
C THR A 232 -30.22 20.83 22.16
N LEU A 233 -29.28 20.87 23.09
CA LEU A 233 -29.53 20.70 24.52
C LEU A 233 -29.90 22.04 25.15
N LYS A 234 -31.16 22.18 25.56
CA LYS A 234 -31.68 23.44 26.15
C LYS A 234 -31.57 23.43 27.68
N ASN A 235 -31.58 24.63 28.26
CA ASN A 235 -31.67 24.87 29.72
C ASN A 235 -30.51 24.29 30.55
N ILE A 236 -29.28 24.28 30.02
CA ILE A 236 -28.12 23.77 30.75
C ILE A 236 -27.62 24.84 31.73
N PRO A 237 -27.51 24.52 33.05
CA PRO A 237 -27.07 25.48 34.05
C PRO A 237 -25.57 25.79 33.92
N ILE A 238 -25.22 27.06 34.12
CA ILE A 238 -23.83 27.53 34.09
C ILE A 238 -23.23 27.37 35.50
N ARG A 239 -22.11 26.65 35.60
CA ARG A 239 -21.25 26.60 36.80
C ARG A 239 -20.28 27.76 36.76
N PHE A 240 -20.39 28.65 37.74
CA PHE A 240 -19.47 29.77 37.87
C PHE A 240 -18.31 29.37 38.78
N LEU A 241 -17.09 29.41 38.26
CA LEU A 241 -15.87 29.26 39.04
C LEU A 241 -15.36 30.67 39.33
N SER A 242 -15.50 31.10 40.59
CA SER A 242 -15.15 32.45 41.03
C SER A 242 -14.78 32.46 42.50
N SER A 243 -13.70 33.17 42.83
CA SER A 243 -13.28 33.45 44.21
C SER A 243 -14.07 34.62 44.84
N SER A 244 -14.77 35.40 44.01
CA SER A 244 -15.54 36.60 44.41
C SER A 244 -17.06 36.39 44.32
N LYS A 245 -17.86 37.19 45.04
CA LYS A 245 -19.31 37.00 45.11
C LYS A 245 -19.98 37.56 43.85
N ILE A 246 -20.70 36.69 43.15
CA ILE A 246 -21.46 37.06 41.95
C ILE A 246 -22.76 37.75 42.35
N LEU A 247 -22.91 39.01 41.95
CA LEU A 247 -24.11 39.81 42.23
C LEU A 247 -25.20 39.59 41.18
N LYS A 248 -24.83 39.65 39.90
CA LYS A 248 -25.75 39.50 38.76
C LYS A 248 -25.07 38.79 37.60
N ALA A 249 -25.84 38.04 36.83
CA ALA A 249 -25.41 37.45 35.57
C ALA A 249 -26.54 37.61 34.54
N THR A 250 -26.20 37.95 33.30
CA THR A 250 -27.18 38.14 32.22
C THR A 250 -28.00 36.88 31.95
N SER A 251 -27.39 35.70 32.06
CA SER A 251 -28.10 34.43 32.05
C SER A 251 -27.43 33.43 32.99
N ARG A 252 -28.22 32.53 33.57
CA ARG A 252 -27.75 31.38 34.37
C ARG A 252 -27.93 30.04 33.64
N LYS A 253 -28.55 30.06 32.46
CA LYS A 253 -28.80 28.89 31.62
C LYS A 253 -28.40 29.17 30.18
N VAL A 254 -27.93 28.15 29.48
CA VAL A 254 -27.60 28.23 28.05
C VAL A 254 -28.18 27.06 27.27
N SER A 255 -28.24 27.24 25.96
CA SER A 255 -28.46 26.15 25.01
C SER A 255 -27.12 25.77 24.38
N LEU A 256 -26.94 24.48 24.13
CA LEU A 256 -25.76 23.91 23.50
C LEU A 256 -26.19 23.21 22.21
N ASP A 257 -25.61 23.61 21.09
CA ASP A 257 -25.75 22.91 19.82
C ASP A 257 -24.58 21.94 19.70
N VAL A 258 -24.89 20.64 19.67
CA VAL A 258 -23.91 19.55 19.70
C VAL A 258 -24.16 18.55 18.56
N LEU A 259 -23.09 17.88 18.12
CA LEU A 259 -23.17 16.70 17.28
C LEU A 259 -22.95 15.46 18.16
N ALA A 260 -23.95 14.57 18.19
CA ALA A 260 -23.92 13.29 18.88
C ALA A 260 -23.89 12.12 17.88
N PRO A 261 -23.26 10.97 18.19
CA PRO A 261 -23.36 9.76 17.37
C PRO A 261 -24.81 9.31 17.20
N GLU A 262 -25.14 8.71 16.05
CA GLU A 262 -26.49 8.17 15.81
C GLU A 262 -26.86 7.12 16.88
N GLY A 263 -28.04 7.28 17.48
CA GLY A 263 -28.52 6.41 18.56
C GLY A 263 -28.02 6.76 19.97
N MET A 264 -27.09 7.71 20.14
CA MET A 264 -26.65 8.16 21.46
C MET A 264 -27.63 9.20 22.03
N SER A 265 -28.34 8.83 23.11
CA SER A 265 -29.20 9.76 23.86
C SER A 265 -28.40 10.49 24.93
N ILE A 266 -28.05 11.76 24.67
CA ILE A 266 -27.33 12.61 25.63
C ILE A 266 -28.33 13.33 26.52
N ARG A 267 -28.16 13.22 27.84
CA ARG A 267 -28.95 13.99 28.81
C ARG A 267 -28.20 15.25 29.21
N SER A 268 -28.94 16.32 29.47
CA SER A 268 -28.39 17.61 29.94
C SER A 268 -27.62 17.50 31.27
N SER A 269 -27.79 16.42 32.04
CA SER A 269 -27.02 16.15 33.26
C SER A 269 -25.58 15.69 33.01
N GLN A 270 -25.27 15.19 31.81
CA GLN A 270 -23.94 14.68 31.44
C GLN A 270 -23.03 15.79 30.89
N VAL A 271 -23.56 17.00 30.71
CA VAL A 271 -22.86 18.14 30.14
C VAL A 271 -22.66 19.21 31.20
N GLN A 272 -21.45 19.78 31.27
CA GLN A 272 -21.14 20.85 32.21
C GLN A 272 -20.71 22.10 31.45
N VAL A 273 -21.38 23.23 31.70
CA VAL A 273 -20.96 24.54 31.19
C VAL A 273 -20.32 25.31 32.31
N VAL A 274 -19.13 25.84 32.06
CA VAL A 274 -18.31 26.54 33.04
C VAL A 274 -18.06 27.97 32.57
N ALA A 275 -18.28 28.92 33.48
CA ALA A 275 -17.85 30.30 33.38
C ALA A 275 -16.70 30.53 34.37
N ASP A 276 -15.49 30.63 33.85
CA ASP A 276 -14.29 30.86 34.64
C ASP A 276 -14.05 32.37 34.78
N ILE A 277 -14.16 32.88 36.00
CA ILE A 277 -14.04 34.31 36.29
C ILE A 277 -12.64 34.55 36.84
N PRO A 278 -11.80 35.34 36.13
CA PRO A 278 -10.44 35.62 36.57
C PRO A 278 -10.42 36.23 37.99
N GLU A 279 -9.47 35.81 38.81
CA GLU A 279 -9.31 36.33 40.16
C GLU A 279 -9.03 37.85 40.15
N GLY A 280 -9.62 38.57 41.11
CA GLY A 280 -9.49 40.04 41.20
C GLY A 280 -10.43 40.83 40.29
N SER A 281 -11.25 40.16 39.46
CA SER A 281 -12.28 40.80 38.65
C SER A 281 -13.29 41.57 39.51
N LYS A 282 -13.47 42.87 39.23
CA LYS A 282 -14.43 43.77 39.90
C LYS A 282 -15.30 44.48 38.87
N GLY A 283 -16.58 44.64 39.17
CA GLY A 283 -17.52 45.31 38.27
C GLY A 283 -18.10 44.35 37.24
N ASN A 284 -18.42 44.85 36.05
CA ASN A 284 -19.08 44.08 35.00
C ASN A 284 -18.03 43.50 34.04
N VAL A 285 -17.98 42.17 33.93
CA VAL A 285 -16.99 41.47 33.11
C VAL A 285 -17.70 40.53 32.14
N GLU A 286 -17.29 40.55 30.89
CA GLU A 286 -17.74 39.60 29.87
C GLU A 286 -16.92 38.31 29.96
N ILE A 287 -17.61 37.18 30.14
CA ILE A 287 -16.98 35.87 30.31
C ILE A 287 -17.40 34.96 29.16
N LYS A 288 -16.42 34.39 28.46
CA LYS A 288 -16.65 33.34 27.46
C LYS A 288 -16.92 32.01 28.17
N LEU A 289 -17.98 31.34 27.74
CA LEU A 289 -18.37 30.05 28.30
C LEU A 289 -17.54 28.92 27.69
N LYS A 290 -17.19 27.93 28.52
CA LYS A 290 -16.57 26.68 28.07
C LYS A 290 -17.52 25.53 28.42
N ALA A 291 -17.65 24.55 27.55
CA ALA A 291 -18.44 23.35 27.83
C ALA A 291 -17.51 22.13 27.93
N ASN A 292 -17.77 21.27 28.90
CA ASN A 292 -17.20 19.95 29.01
C ASN A 292 -18.26 18.93 28.58
N LEU A 293 -17.96 18.16 27.55
CA LEU A 293 -18.85 17.22 26.89
C LEU A 293 -18.33 15.78 27.08
N PRO A 294 -19.22 14.78 27.10
CA PRO A 294 -18.81 13.37 27.12
C PRO A 294 -18.09 12.96 25.82
N ASP A 295 -17.34 11.87 25.88
CA ASP A 295 -16.57 11.34 24.75
C ASP A 295 -17.46 11.07 23.53
N GLY A 296 -16.95 11.42 22.34
CA GLY A 296 -17.68 11.27 21.07
C GLY A 296 -18.71 12.37 20.79
N VAL A 297 -18.88 13.38 21.67
CA VAL A 297 -19.81 14.49 21.45
C VAL A 297 -19.05 15.77 21.13
N HIS A 298 -19.34 16.36 19.98
CA HIS A 298 -18.65 17.56 19.52
C HIS A 298 -19.48 18.82 19.76
N LEU A 299 -18.87 19.82 20.41
CA LEU A 299 -19.47 21.14 20.61
C LEU A 299 -19.43 21.92 19.28
N LEU A 300 -20.58 22.40 18.83
CA LEU A 300 -20.64 23.34 17.71
C LEU A 300 -20.76 24.78 18.21
N GLN A 301 -21.74 25.02 19.09
CA GLN A 301 -22.01 26.37 19.57
C GLN A 301 -22.65 26.37 20.97
N ILE A 302 -22.31 27.39 21.77
CA ILE A 302 -23.02 27.75 23.00
C ILE A 302 -23.85 29.00 22.71
N ASN A 303 -25.12 29.01 23.09
CA ASN A 303 -25.99 30.17 22.93
C ASN A 303 -26.58 30.61 24.29
N PRO A 304 -26.24 31.82 24.78
CA PRO A 304 -25.24 32.78 24.24
C PRO A 304 -23.79 32.29 24.44
N GLN A 305 -22.85 32.75 23.59
CA GLN A 305 -21.43 32.35 23.65
C GLN A 305 -20.67 32.99 24.82
N SER A 306 -21.07 34.19 25.20
CA SER A 306 -20.54 34.94 26.34
C SER A 306 -21.69 35.48 27.19
N ILE A 307 -21.39 35.74 28.46
CA ILE A 307 -22.32 36.36 29.40
C ILE A 307 -21.62 37.48 30.16
N ASN A 308 -22.36 38.54 30.50
CA ASN A 308 -21.87 39.56 31.42
C ASN A 308 -22.17 39.14 32.85
N VAL A 309 -21.16 39.21 33.69
CA VAL A 309 -21.24 38.89 35.12
C VAL A 309 -20.76 40.09 35.93
N THR A 310 -21.58 40.51 36.90
CA THR A 310 -21.23 41.56 37.85
C THR A 310 -20.70 40.93 39.14
N VAL A 311 -19.46 41.26 39.48
CA VAL A 311 -18.70 40.64 40.57
C VAL A 311 -18.29 41.70 41.60
N ARG A 312 -18.39 41.36 42.89
CA ARG A 312 -18.00 42.21 44.03
C ARG A 312 -16.97 41.54 44.91
#